data_AF-F3GL83-F1
#
_entry.id   AF-F3GL83-F1
#
_cell.length_a   1.000
_cell.length_b   1.000
_cell.length_c   1.000
_cell.angle_alpha   90.00
_cell.angle_beta   90.00
_cell.angle_gamma   90.00
#
_symmetry.space_group_name_H-M   'P 1'
#
loop_
_entity.id
_entity.type
_entity.pdbx_description
1 polymer ?
#
loop_
_entity_poly.entity_id
_entity_poly.type
_entity_poly.pdbx_seq_one_letter_code
_entity_poly.pdbx_strand_id
1 'polypeptide(L)'
;RKATQMLIHEAALMDRVFARFLEKVGDPIDRQEVPAASIERYKGKLPSLLLEYWAEHGWCGYGDGMFWIVNPQEYEGVVASWLEGTELEKLDTYHLVARSAFGDLYFWGEKTGASLNITGILSKYVVFNSTLGPEFMDKQLQNFLLTRNIDDDDFDDLFQP
;
A
#
# COMPACT_ATOMS: atom_id res chain seq x y z
N ARG A 1 -8.51 28.05 20.60
CA ARG A 1 -9.49 26.98 20.92
C ARG A 1 -9.98 26.24 19.68
N LYS A 2 -10.53 26.89 18.63
CA LYS A 2 -10.88 26.18 17.36
C LYS A 2 -9.66 25.59 16.63
N ALA A 3 -8.57 26.34 16.45
CA ALA A 3 -7.36 25.82 15.81
C ALA A 3 -6.70 24.67 16.60
N THR A 4 -6.69 24.76 17.94
CA THR A 4 -6.20 23.69 18.81
C THR A 4 -7.10 22.45 18.77
N GLN A 5 -8.43 22.62 18.69
CA GLN A 5 -9.36 21.49 18.51
C GLN A 5 -9.22 20.85 17.13
N MET A 6 -8.94 21.65 16.09
CA MET A 6 -8.70 21.19 14.71
C MET A 6 -7.38 20.42 14.60
N LEU A 7 -6.31 20.94 15.22
CA LEU A 7 -5.01 20.25 15.33
C LEU A 7 -5.09 18.98 16.20
N ILE A 8 -5.91 18.98 17.25
CA ILE A 8 -6.19 17.77 18.05
C ILE A 8 -7.06 16.78 17.24
N HIS A 9 -7.90 17.25 16.33
CA HIS A 9 -8.69 16.38 15.44
C HIS A 9 -7.81 15.80 14.33
N GLU A 10 -6.95 16.60 13.68
CA GLU A 10 -5.94 16.14 12.71
C GLU A 10 -4.92 15.17 13.35
N ALA A 11 -4.45 15.46 14.57
CA ALA A 11 -3.54 14.58 15.31
C ALA A 11 -4.23 13.37 15.95
N ALA A 12 -5.58 13.35 16.04
CA ALA A 12 -6.36 12.19 16.43
C ALA A 12 -6.83 11.35 15.23
N LEU A 13 -6.84 11.93 14.03
CA LEU A 13 -7.16 11.28 12.77
C LEU A 13 -5.94 10.58 12.17
N MET A 14 -4.76 11.18 12.30
CA MET A 14 -3.53 10.53 11.87
C MET A 14 -3.07 9.49 12.90
N ASP A 15 -3.28 8.21 12.57
CA ASP A 15 -2.69 7.11 13.31
C ASP A 15 -1.16 7.31 13.38
N ARG A 16 -0.57 7.04 14.55
CA ARG A 16 0.87 7.13 14.79
C ARG A 16 1.66 6.31 13.78
N VAL A 17 1.08 5.23 13.28
CA VAL A 17 1.68 4.41 12.23
C VAL A 17 1.78 5.18 10.91
N PHE A 18 0.71 5.83 10.48
CA PHE A 18 0.72 6.60 9.23
C PHE A 18 1.62 7.84 9.35
N ALA A 19 1.57 8.55 10.48
CA ALA A 19 2.54 9.63 10.76
C ALA A 19 3.99 9.13 10.63
N ARG A 20 4.29 7.98 11.25
CA ARG A 20 5.63 7.39 11.18
C ARG A 20 6.02 6.94 9.78
N PHE A 21 5.06 6.51 8.97
CA PHE A 21 5.27 6.21 7.56
C PHE A 21 5.64 7.48 6.78
N LEU A 22 4.90 8.58 6.95
CA LEU A 22 5.22 9.86 6.32
C LEU A 22 6.59 10.41 6.76
N GLU A 23 6.94 10.28 8.03
CA GLU A 23 8.27 10.67 8.53
C GLU A 23 9.43 9.92 7.84
N LYS A 24 9.19 8.68 7.40
CA LYS A 24 10.21 7.84 6.77
C LYS A 24 10.24 7.95 5.25
N VAL A 25 9.08 8.04 4.63
CA VAL A 25 8.91 7.92 3.18
C VAL A 25 8.71 9.29 2.53
N GLY A 26 8.21 10.28 3.27
CA GLY A 26 7.99 11.63 2.79
C GLY A 26 6.51 11.99 2.67
N ASP A 27 6.26 13.28 2.41
CA ASP A 27 4.92 13.83 2.26
C ASP A 27 4.23 13.35 0.97
N PRO A 28 2.89 13.31 0.94
CA PRO A 28 2.14 12.89 -0.23
C PRO A 28 2.28 13.88 -1.39
N ILE A 29 2.41 13.35 -2.60
CA ILE A 29 2.35 14.07 -3.88
C ILE A 29 1.26 13.47 -4.77
N ASP A 30 0.82 14.25 -5.77
CA ASP A 30 -0.09 13.80 -6.82
C ASP A 30 -1.35 13.07 -6.32
N ARG A 31 -1.94 13.60 -5.24
CA ARG A 31 -3.14 13.04 -4.62
C ARG A 31 -4.28 12.93 -5.62
N GLN A 32 -4.83 11.74 -5.74
CA GLN A 32 -6.08 11.44 -6.42
C GLN A 32 -7.18 11.11 -5.40
N GLU A 33 -8.34 11.75 -5.55
CA GLU A 33 -9.51 11.44 -4.74
C GLU A 33 -10.04 10.04 -5.07
N VAL A 34 -10.33 9.26 -4.02
CA VAL A 34 -10.83 7.89 -4.17
C VAL A 34 -12.36 7.91 -4.26
N PRO A 35 -12.96 7.45 -5.37
CA PRO A 35 -14.41 7.36 -5.48
C PRO A 35 -15.00 6.42 -4.44
N ALA A 36 -16.16 6.78 -3.87
CA ALA A 36 -16.87 5.92 -2.91
C ALA A 36 -17.14 4.51 -3.47
N ALA A 37 -17.43 4.40 -4.77
CA ALA A 37 -17.61 3.11 -5.44
C ALA A 37 -16.36 2.20 -5.37
N SER A 38 -15.16 2.79 -5.43
CA SER A 38 -13.90 2.07 -5.28
C SER A 38 -13.74 1.57 -3.83
N ILE A 39 -14.06 2.41 -2.84
CA ILE A 39 -14.04 2.00 -1.42
C ILE A 39 -15.00 0.84 -1.19
N GLU A 40 -16.25 0.93 -1.65
CA GLU A 40 -17.24 -0.15 -1.52
C GLU A 40 -16.79 -1.44 -2.20
N ARG A 41 -16.15 -1.36 -3.38
CA ARG A 41 -15.67 -2.53 -4.14
C ARG A 41 -14.69 -3.40 -3.34
N TYR A 42 -13.89 -2.77 -2.47
CA TYR A 42 -12.82 -3.42 -1.71
C TYR A 42 -13.16 -3.68 -0.23
N LYS A 43 -14.35 -3.28 0.25
CA LYS A 43 -14.81 -3.65 1.58
C LYS A 43 -14.82 -5.18 1.75
N GLY A 44 -14.21 -5.65 2.84
CA GLY A 44 -14.07 -7.08 3.14
C GLY A 44 -13.01 -7.82 2.30
N LYS A 45 -12.32 -7.13 1.39
CA LYS A 45 -11.21 -7.68 0.57
C LYS A 45 -9.86 -7.08 0.97
N LEU A 46 -9.85 -5.79 1.27
CA LEU A 46 -8.70 -5.05 1.78
C LEU A 46 -8.92 -4.67 3.24
N PRO A 47 -7.85 -4.33 3.99
CA PRO A 47 -7.96 -3.86 5.36
C PRO A 47 -8.88 -2.64 5.45
N SER A 48 -9.77 -2.61 6.45
CA SER A 48 -10.66 -1.48 6.66
C SER A 48 -9.88 -0.19 6.85
N LEU A 49 -8.74 -0.27 7.57
CA LEU A 49 -7.86 0.85 7.80
C LEU A 49 -7.22 1.40 6.50
N LEU A 50 -6.96 0.55 5.50
CA LEU A 50 -6.47 1.01 4.20
C LEU A 50 -7.55 1.83 3.47
N LEU A 51 -8.80 1.38 3.56
CA LEU A 51 -9.94 2.08 2.95
C LEU A 51 -10.21 3.42 3.66
N GLU A 52 -10.00 3.50 4.97
CA GLU A 52 -10.04 4.76 5.74
C GLU A 52 -8.94 5.71 5.26
N TYR A 53 -7.69 5.23 5.15
CA TYR A 53 -6.59 6.03 4.60
C TYR A 53 -6.85 6.50 3.17
N TRP A 54 -7.45 5.67 2.32
CA TRP A 54 -7.86 6.08 0.98
C TRP A 54 -8.92 7.18 0.99
N ALA A 55 -9.92 7.08 1.86
CA ALA A 55 -10.97 8.09 1.98
C ALA A 55 -10.39 9.44 2.45
N GLU A 56 -9.44 9.41 3.39
CA GLU A 56 -8.84 10.61 3.96
C GLU A 56 -7.75 11.19 3.07
N HIS A 57 -6.76 10.37 2.73
CA HIS A 57 -5.52 10.81 2.09
C HIS A 57 -5.56 10.69 0.57
N GLY A 58 -6.43 9.86 -0.01
CA GLY A 58 -6.43 9.60 -1.44
C GLY A 58 -5.46 8.49 -1.85
N TRP A 59 -5.40 8.22 -3.15
CA TRP A 59 -4.24 7.54 -3.74
C TRP A 59 -3.15 8.57 -3.99
N CYS A 60 -1.91 8.27 -3.59
CA CYS A 60 -0.83 9.25 -3.56
C CYS A 60 0.52 8.60 -3.89
N GLY A 61 1.41 9.41 -4.44
CA GLY A 61 2.85 9.18 -4.39
C GLY A 61 3.43 9.74 -3.10
N TYR A 62 4.59 9.23 -2.69
CA TYR A 62 5.35 9.66 -1.52
C TYR A 62 6.84 9.67 -1.87
N GLY A 63 7.62 10.50 -1.19
CA GLY A 63 9.06 10.60 -1.41
C GLY A 63 9.39 10.95 -2.86
N ASP A 64 8.80 12.05 -3.35
CA ASP A 64 8.92 12.53 -4.73
C ASP A 64 8.49 11.51 -5.80
N GLY A 65 7.65 10.55 -5.42
CA GLY A 65 7.11 9.53 -6.32
C GLY A 65 7.89 8.22 -6.32
N MET A 66 8.79 8.03 -5.35
CA MET A 66 9.47 6.76 -5.15
C MET A 66 8.52 5.64 -4.73
N PHE A 67 7.55 5.94 -3.87
CA PHE A 67 6.58 4.97 -3.37
C PHE A 67 5.16 5.46 -3.64
N TRP A 68 4.27 4.56 -4.04
CA TRP A 68 2.88 4.90 -4.35
C TRP A 68 1.92 3.96 -3.65
N ILE A 69 0.88 4.52 -3.05
CA ILE A 69 -0.35 3.78 -2.72
C ILE A 69 -1.32 4.01 -3.88
N VAL A 70 -1.75 2.93 -4.53
CA VAL A 70 -2.39 3.00 -5.86
C VAL A 70 -3.85 2.53 -5.85
N ASN A 71 -4.56 2.86 -6.93
CA ASN A 71 -5.85 2.26 -7.28
C ASN A 71 -5.64 0.84 -7.84
N PRO A 72 -6.01 -0.24 -7.14
CA PRO A 72 -5.75 -1.59 -7.65
C PRO A 72 -6.50 -1.91 -8.95
N GLN A 73 -7.61 -1.20 -9.24
CA GLN A 73 -8.41 -1.40 -10.45
C GLN A 73 -7.63 -1.11 -11.73
N GLU A 74 -6.71 -0.13 -11.70
CA GLU A 74 -5.88 0.22 -12.86
C GLU A 74 -4.82 -0.85 -13.16
N TYR A 75 -4.55 -1.73 -12.20
CA TYR A 75 -3.52 -2.74 -12.27
C TYR A 75 -4.07 -4.18 -12.36
N GLU A 76 -5.39 -4.37 -12.45
CA GLU A 76 -5.99 -5.72 -12.53
C GLU A 76 -5.41 -6.54 -13.68
N GLY A 77 -5.17 -5.91 -14.84
CA GLY A 77 -4.51 -6.57 -15.98
C GLY A 77 -3.05 -6.93 -15.71
N VAL A 78 -2.30 -6.05 -15.03
CA VAL A 78 -0.89 -6.31 -14.64
C VAL A 78 -0.83 -7.47 -13.66
N VAL A 79 -1.71 -7.48 -12.65
CA VAL A 79 -1.82 -8.57 -11.68
C VAL A 79 -2.12 -9.88 -12.40
N ALA A 80 -3.11 -9.90 -13.29
CA ALA A 80 -3.45 -11.10 -14.05
C ALA A 80 -2.26 -11.63 -14.85
N SER A 81 -1.53 -10.78 -15.58
CA SER A 81 -0.37 -11.19 -16.36
C SER A 81 0.79 -11.75 -15.52
N TRP A 82 0.99 -11.26 -14.30
CA TRP A 82 2.03 -11.77 -13.41
C TRP A 82 1.67 -13.11 -12.77
N LEU A 83 0.38 -13.35 -12.54
CA LEU A 83 -0.08 -14.55 -11.84
C LEU A 83 -0.45 -15.70 -12.79
N GLU A 84 -0.79 -15.40 -14.04
CA GLU A 84 -1.28 -16.39 -15.02
C GLU A 84 -0.39 -17.64 -15.08
N GLY A 85 -0.99 -18.79 -14.78
CA GLY A 85 -0.30 -20.08 -14.87
C GLY A 85 0.67 -20.38 -13.72
N THR A 86 0.69 -19.54 -12.68
CA THR A 86 1.47 -19.78 -11.46
C THR A 86 0.60 -20.45 -10.38
N GLU A 87 1.23 -21.10 -9.40
CA GLU A 87 0.50 -21.64 -8.25
C GLU A 87 -0.09 -20.54 -7.34
N LEU A 88 0.35 -19.28 -7.50
CA LEU A 88 -0.13 -18.15 -6.71
C LEU A 88 -1.63 -17.90 -6.91
N GLU A 89 -2.16 -18.11 -8.13
CA GLU A 89 -3.59 -17.95 -8.44
C GLU A 89 -4.50 -18.85 -7.57
N LYS A 90 -3.96 -19.96 -7.07
CA LYS A 90 -4.69 -20.90 -6.21
C LYS A 90 -4.59 -20.54 -4.73
N LEU A 91 -3.58 -19.76 -4.35
CA LEU A 91 -3.33 -19.40 -2.95
C LEU A 91 -4.26 -18.29 -2.48
N ASP A 92 -4.42 -17.24 -3.28
CA ASP A 92 -5.23 -16.09 -2.90
C ASP A 92 -5.75 -15.30 -4.11
N THR A 93 -6.66 -14.36 -3.85
CA THR A 93 -6.97 -13.26 -4.76
C THR A 93 -6.12 -12.07 -4.36
N TYR A 94 -5.27 -11.60 -5.28
CA TYR A 94 -4.29 -10.56 -5.00
C TYR A 94 -4.70 -9.22 -5.64
N HIS A 95 -4.43 -8.13 -4.92
CA HIS A 95 -4.65 -6.76 -5.36
C HIS A 95 -3.35 -5.98 -5.24
N LEU A 96 -2.90 -5.30 -6.30
CA LEU A 96 -1.74 -4.40 -6.19
C LEU A 96 -2.16 -3.15 -5.42
N VAL A 97 -1.64 -2.97 -4.20
CA VAL A 97 -2.02 -1.84 -3.32
C VAL A 97 -0.94 -0.77 -3.24
N ALA A 98 0.30 -1.12 -3.57
CA ALA A 98 1.40 -0.18 -3.65
C ALA A 98 2.45 -0.59 -4.68
N ARG A 99 3.26 0.38 -5.14
CA ARG A 99 4.42 0.14 -6.01
C ARG A 99 5.56 1.11 -5.73
N SER A 100 6.78 0.75 -6.14
CA SER A 100 7.90 1.68 -6.23
C SER A 100 7.99 2.35 -7.60
N ALA A 101 8.92 3.30 -7.77
CA ALA A 101 9.29 3.89 -9.05
C ALA A 101 10.05 2.90 -9.95
N PHE A 102 10.74 1.92 -9.36
CA PHE A 102 11.61 0.97 -10.08
C PHE A 102 10.98 -0.42 -10.27
N GLY A 103 9.67 -0.53 -10.07
CA GLY A 103 8.91 -1.73 -10.42
C GLY A 103 8.88 -2.80 -9.34
N ASP A 104 9.07 -2.44 -8.06
CA ASP A 104 8.57 -3.26 -6.96
C ASP A 104 7.06 -3.11 -6.86
N LEU A 105 6.38 -4.25 -6.74
CA LEU A 105 4.94 -4.37 -6.79
C LEU A 105 4.47 -5.08 -5.52
N TYR A 106 3.75 -4.37 -4.66
CA TYR A 106 3.32 -4.85 -3.35
C TYR A 106 1.85 -5.26 -3.40
N PHE A 107 1.61 -6.56 -3.33
CA PHE A 107 0.28 -7.15 -3.45
C PHE A 107 -0.31 -7.50 -2.08
N TRP A 108 -1.61 -7.28 -1.98
CA TRP A 108 -2.44 -7.71 -0.86
C TRP A 108 -3.29 -8.90 -1.27
N GLY A 109 -3.09 -10.05 -0.63
CA GLY A 109 -4.00 -11.20 -0.72
C GLY A 109 -5.19 -11.04 0.22
N GLU A 110 -6.41 -11.28 -0.26
CA GLU A 110 -7.64 -11.14 0.54
C GLU A 110 -7.62 -11.98 1.83
N LYS A 111 -6.93 -13.12 1.82
CA LYS A 111 -6.81 -14.03 2.97
C LYS A 111 -5.46 -13.92 3.67
N THR A 112 -4.42 -13.54 2.94
CA THR A 112 -3.02 -13.65 3.38
C THR A 112 -2.35 -12.32 3.71
N GLY A 113 -2.99 -11.19 3.42
CA GLY A 113 -2.48 -9.86 3.77
C GLY A 113 -1.43 -9.36 2.78
N ALA A 114 -0.49 -8.52 3.21
CA ALA A 114 0.67 -8.12 2.42
C ALA A 114 1.64 -9.31 2.22
N SER A 115 1.31 -10.19 1.29
CA SER A 115 1.89 -11.53 1.20
C SER A 115 2.65 -11.82 -0.09
N LEU A 116 2.61 -10.93 -1.08
CA LEU A 116 3.33 -11.10 -2.33
C LEU A 116 4.01 -9.78 -2.73
N ASN A 117 5.32 -9.85 -2.99
CA ASN A 117 6.08 -8.78 -3.60
C ASN A 117 6.73 -9.28 -4.90
N ILE A 118 6.62 -8.53 -5.99
CA ILE A 118 7.32 -8.79 -7.25
C ILE A 118 8.26 -7.61 -7.53
N THR A 119 9.55 -7.90 -7.68
CA THR A 119 10.57 -6.96 -8.13
C THR A 119 10.79 -7.16 -9.63
N GLY A 120 10.11 -6.34 -10.43
CA GLY A 120 10.07 -6.48 -11.89
C GLY A 120 11.44 -6.41 -12.55
N ILE A 121 12.29 -5.47 -12.12
CA ILE A 121 13.64 -5.26 -12.67
C ILE A 121 14.55 -6.48 -12.51
N LEU A 122 14.31 -7.31 -11.48
CA LEU A 122 15.08 -8.54 -11.22
C LEU A 122 14.34 -9.81 -11.65
N SER A 123 13.12 -9.71 -12.22
CA SER A 123 12.25 -10.85 -12.52
C SER A 123 12.11 -11.81 -11.33
N LYS A 124 11.97 -11.25 -10.12
CA LYS A 124 11.94 -11.99 -8.86
C LYS A 124 10.63 -11.73 -8.13
N TYR A 125 10.12 -12.74 -7.42
CA TYR A 125 9.04 -12.56 -6.45
C TYR A 125 9.39 -13.16 -5.09
N VAL A 126 8.73 -12.65 -4.05
CA VAL A 126 8.82 -13.14 -2.67
C VAL A 126 7.41 -13.31 -2.14
N VAL A 127 7.14 -14.48 -1.55
CA VAL A 127 5.89 -14.77 -0.84
C VAL A 127 6.16 -14.72 0.66
N PHE A 128 5.36 -13.93 1.37
CA PHE A 128 5.41 -13.82 2.82
C PHE A 128 4.23 -14.57 3.43
N ASN A 129 4.54 -15.57 4.25
CA ASN A 129 3.54 -16.31 5.01
C ASN A 129 3.44 -15.69 6.41
N SER A 130 2.44 -14.82 6.60
CA SER A 130 2.15 -14.23 7.90
C SER A 130 1.69 -15.30 8.89
N THR A 131 2.15 -15.20 10.14
CA THR A 131 1.60 -16.01 11.24
C THR A 131 0.31 -15.40 11.80
N LEU A 132 -0.04 -14.18 11.38
CA LEU A 132 -1.26 -13.49 11.77
C LEU A 132 -2.42 -13.91 10.86
N GLY A 133 -3.55 -14.25 11.47
CA GLY A 133 -4.76 -14.62 10.76
C GLY A 133 -5.48 -13.42 10.10
N PRO A 134 -6.53 -13.71 9.29
CA PRO A 134 -7.36 -12.70 8.61
C PRO A 134 -8.02 -11.68 9.55
N GLU A 135 -8.22 -12.01 10.81
CA GLU A 135 -8.76 -11.12 11.83
C GLU A 135 -7.82 -9.96 12.20
N PHE A 136 -6.55 -10.02 11.80
CA PHE A 136 -5.53 -9.01 12.12
C PHE A 136 -5.11 -8.17 10.91
N MET A 137 -5.93 -8.07 9.86
CA MET A 137 -5.56 -7.40 8.59
C MET A 137 -5.15 -5.93 8.76
N ASP A 138 -5.83 -5.16 9.61
CA ASP A 138 -5.44 -3.77 9.89
C ASP A 138 -4.06 -3.71 10.58
N LYS A 139 -3.77 -4.68 11.46
CA LYS A 139 -2.45 -4.77 12.10
C LYS A 139 -1.37 -5.16 11.11
N GLN A 140 -1.68 -6.05 10.17
CA GLN A 140 -0.78 -6.41 9.08
C GLN A 140 -0.48 -5.19 8.19
N LEU A 141 -1.49 -4.35 7.91
CA LEU A 141 -1.31 -3.13 7.13
C LEU A 141 -0.39 -2.15 7.87
N GLN A 142 -0.63 -1.95 9.16
CA GLN A 142 0.23 -1.10 9.98
C GLN A 142 1.69 -1.58 9.94
N ASN A 143 1.93 -2.89 10.06
CA ASN A 143 3.28 -3.44 9.97
C ASN A 143 3.88 -3.22 8.57
N PHE A 144 3.09 -3.41 7.51
CA PHE A 144 3.51 -3.13 6.14
C PHE A 144 4.00 -1.68 6.00
N LEU A 145 3.21 -0.70 6.44
CA LEU A 145 3.58 0.72 6.40
C LEU A 145 4.80 1.05 7.27
N LEU A 146 4.89 0.51 8.49
CA LEU A 146 6.01 0.76 9.40
C LEU A 146 7.36 0.25 8.87
N THR A 147 7.33 -0.78 8.03
CA THR A 147 8.53 -1.36 7.43
C THR A 147 9.01 -0.63 6.18
N ARG A 148 8.20 0.27 5.59
CA ARG A 148 8.64 1.04 4.43
C ARG A 148 9.78 1.99 4.83
N ASN A 149 10.77 2.06 3.97
CA ASN A 149 11.84 3.05 4.00
C ASN A 149 12.11 3.49 2.56
N ILE A 150 12.35 4.78 2.35
CA ILE A 150 12.56 5.33 1.02
C ILE A 150 13.77 4.70 0.32
N ASP A 151 14.82 4.41 1.08
CA ASP A 151 16.07 3.82 0.58
C ASP A 151 15.86 2.40 0.00
N ASP A 152 14.83 1.67 0.46
CA ASP A 152 14.54 0.33 -0.06
C ASP A 152 13.90 0.39 -1.45
N ASP A 153 13.27 1.52 -1.79
CA ASP A 153 12.61 1.76 -3.07
C ASP A 153 13.48 2.59 -4.04
N ASP A 154 14.64 3.14 -3.60
CA ASP A 154 15.64 3.83 -4.44
C ASP A 154 16.68 2.83 -4.99
N PHE A 155 16.37 2.23 -6.13
CA PHE A 155 17.22 1.20 -6.71
C PHE A 155 18.59 1.77 -7.12
N ASP A 156 19.65 1.36 -6.39
CA ASP A 156 21.05 1.74 -6.62
C ASP A 156 21.29 3.27 -6.59
N ASP A 157 20.52 3.98 -5.75
CA ASP A 157 20.52 5.44 -5.60
C ASP A 157 20.26 6.19 -6.94
N LEU A 158 19.53 5.54 -7.87
CA LEU A 158 19.34 6.05 -9.23
C LEU A 158 18.17 7.04 -9.37
N PHE A 159 17.41 7.29 -8.31
CA PHE A 159 16.25 8.18 -8.42
C PHE A 159 16.62 9.66 -8.52
N GLN A 160 17.73 10.06 -7.88
CA GLN A 160 18.29 11.40 -8.00
C GLN A 160 19.56 11.35 -8.89
N PRO A 161 19.70 12.23 -9.90
CA PRO A 161 20.81 12.18 -10.86
C PRO A 161 22.20 12.49 -10.28
#